data_AF-A0A349UP71-F1
#
_entry.id   AF-A0A349UP71-F1
#
_cell.length_a   1.000
_cell.length_b   1.000
_cell.length_c   1.000
_cell.angle_alpha   90.00
_cell.angle_beta   90.00
_cell.angle_gamma   90.00
#
_symmetry.space_group_name_H-M   'P 1'
#
loop_
_entity.id
_entity.type
_entity.pdbx_description
1 polymer ?
#
loop_
_entity_poly.entity_id
_entity_poly.type
_entity_poly.pdbx_seq_one_letter_code
_entity_poly.pdbx_strand_id
1 'polypeptide(L)'
;MEFIRQNLFLVILLGATVAGAGILLALNAGVAGDIEDELIPQRNKVTSGIQGTRRKAVNQDVVAAKARQVAAVRAAAGEVDRKLADWNRRDYPVLMLKTPAGQQVPAFPIDEKVYRAGLLRLEFPAVYRRELQTRMDALKPAVLPTVEERDQLRKNEESLLQLRAKQEAERAAATAPAAPVKPTPHAPAWGAPGMESEPGFGPAAGMPGVIRDVSAEAARIADEKLQIKTARSGTLYVSEAALDWYFPPRVPSDPRDDQLWQAQLNLWVTSDILAVVDETNQQVFRVSQREANVLNAAVKRLVSVDIDERYYTGGGESVRTAGTAAPAAAPVTVFGPSPTGGYGGETSYGPTAGTAADPPVGLTLRVCNPLRDILHYRFTVIMPTRHLPRLLDNLEKRNLHTVRYVSIQAIPTETRQSGVAAGGAAAPIDPALYHYYGADPVLQVTVAGELQLLTAWERGTWDAQANAWSKDYPPLMPKAVLDSLRQRLASAMRNNDDSQPR
;
A
#
# COMPACT_ATOMS: atom_id res chain seq x y z
N MET A 1 34.47 -52.68 -25.11
CA MET A 1 35.58 -51.90 -24.51
C MET A 1 35.60 -50.43 -24.94
N GLU A 2 35.05 -50.04 -26.11
CA GLU A 2 35.02 -48.63 -26.54
C GLU A 2 34.13 -47.72 -25.68
N PHE A 3 33.01 -48.23 -25.15
CA PHE A 3 32.12 -47.45 -24.28
C PHE A 3 32.82 -46.93 -23.02
N ILE A 4 33.71 -47.72 -22.41
CA ILE A 4 34.49 -47.31 -21.23
C ILE A 4 35.58 -46.31 -21.62
N ARG A 5 36.15 -46.41 -22.83
CA ARG A 5 37.12 -45.42 -23.32
C ARG A 5 36.48 -44.08 -23.65
N GLN A 6 35.30 -44.07 -24.29
CA GLN A 6 34.60 -42.84 -24.65
C GLN A 6 33.95 -42.15 -23.46
N ASN A 7 33.55 -42.91 -22.44
CA ASN A 7 32.88 -42.37 -21.25
C ASN A 7 33.74 -42.42 -19.99
N LEU A 8 35.07 -42.55 -20.14
CA LEU A 8 36.01 -42.67 -19.03
C LEU A 8 35.88 -41.50 -18.05
N PHE A 9 35.65 -40.29 -18.57
CA PHE A 9 35.43 -39.11 -17.76
C PHE A 9 34.18 -39.24 -16.88
N LEU A 10 33.06 -39.75 -17.41
CA LEU A 10 31.82 -39.95 -16.64
C LEU A 10 31.98 -41.05 -15.58
N VAL A 11 32.73 -42.11 -15.87
CA VAL A 11 33.00 -43.18 -14.90
C VAL A 11 33.90 -42.68 -13.76
N ILE A 12 34.93 -41.88 -14.08
CA ILE A 12 35.79 -41.25 -13.07
C ILE A 12 34.99 -40.24 -12.25
N LEU A 13 34.13 -39.43 -12.89
CA LEU A 13 33.28 -38.47 -12.21
C LEU A 13 32.32 -39.19 -11.25
N LEU A 14 31.62 -40.23 -11.71
CA LEU A 14 30.72 -41.03 -10.88
C LEU A 14 31.46 -41.67 -9.70
N GLY A 15 32.66 -42.22 -9.95
CA GLY A 15 33.52 -42.77 -8.90
C GLY A 15 33.93 -41.73 -7.85
N ALA A 16 34.31 -40.52 -8.29
CA ALA A 16 34.65 -39.41 -7.42
C ALA A 16 33.44 -38.91 -6.61
N THR A 17 32.24 -38.86 -7.21
CA THR A 17 31.02 -38.46 -6.51
C THR A 17 30.61 -39.49 -5.47
N VAL A 18 30.70 -40.78 -5.78
CA VAL A 18 30.39 -41.86 -4.83
C VAL A 18 31.42 -41.92 -3.71
N ALA A 19 32.71 -41.75 -4.00
CA ALA A 19 33.76 -41.69 -2.98
C ALA A 19 33.59 -40.44 -2.09
N GLY A 20 33.30 -39.27 -2.69
CA GLY A 20 33.04 -38.03 -1.96
C GLY A 20 31.81 -38.11 -1.07
N ALA A 21 30.71 -38.70 -1.57
CA ALA A 21 29.50 -38.94 -0.78
C ALA A 21 29.75 -39.96 0.34
N GLY A 22 30.53 -41.01 0.08
CA GLY A 22 30.92 -42.00 1.09
C GLY A 22 31.78 -41.38 2.20
N ILE A 23 32.74 -40.51 1.86
CA ILE A 23 33.56 -39.78 2.82
C ILE A 23 32.72 -38.79 3.62
N LEU A 24 31.79 -38.06 2.99
CA LEU A 24 30.88 -37.16 3.69
C LEU A 24 29.93 -37.91 4.63
N LEU A 25 29.41 -39.07 4.24
CA LEU A 25 28.59 -39.91 5.10
C LEU A 25 29.40 -40.50 6.26
N ALA A 26 30.64 -40.94 6.02
CA ALA A 26 31.52 -41.43 7.08
C ALA A 26 31.94 -40.32 8.06
N LEU A 27 32.19 -39.10 7.56
CA LEU A 27 32.48 -37.94 8.39
C LEU A 27 31.24 -37.50 9.18
N ASN A 28 30.04 -37.54 8.58
CA ASN A 28 28.82 -37.14 9.28
C ASN A 28 28.36 -38.21 10.30
N ALA A 29 28.63 -39.50 10.04
CA ALA A 29 28.35 -40.60 10.97
C ALA A 29 29.39 -40.71 12.10
N GLY A 30 30.66 -40.36 11.84
CA GLY A 30 31.73 -40.39 12.84
C GLY A 30 31.77 -39.16 13.76
N VAL A 31 31.27 -38.01 13.30
CA VAL A 31 31.26 -36.76 14.08
C VAL A 31 29.99 -36.60 14.92
N ALA A 32 28.88 -37.30 14.57
CA ALA A 32 27.65 -37.23 15.35
C ALA A 32 27.72 -37.97 16.70
N GLY A 33 28.42 -39.11 16.78
CA GLY A 33 28.47 -39.93 18.01
C GLY A 33 29.22 -39.29 19.17
N ASP A 34 30.47 -38.87 18.95
CA ASP A 34 31.30 -38.33 20.04
C ASP A 34 30.93 -36.88 20.41
N ILE A 35 30.43 -36.09 19.45
CA ILE A 35 29.99 -34.72 19.73
C ILE A 35 28.64 -34.71 20.46
N GLU A 36 27.71 -35.63 20.17
CA GLU A 36 26.47 -35.72 20.95
C GLU A 36 26.73 -36.17 22.39
N ASP A 37 27.59 -37.17 22.61
CA ASP A 37 27.88 -37.65 23.97
C ASP A 37 28.63 -36.62 24.83
N GLU A 38 29.42 -35.71 24.24
CA GLU A 38 30.10 -34.64 24.98
C GLU A 38 29.29 -33.32 25.06
N LEU A 39 28.55 -32.96 24.00
CA LEU A 39 27.77 -31.73 23.98
C LEU A 39 26.41 -31.86 24.67
N ILE A 40 25.78 -33.03 24.72
CA ILE A 40 24.53 -33.23 25.47
C ILE A 40 24.71 -32.91 26.96
N PRO A 41 25.73 -33.41 27.67
CA PRO A 41 25.94 -33.04 29.07
C PRO A 41 26.32 -31.56 29.23
N GLN A 42 27.09 -30.95 28.31
CA GLN A 42 27.37 -29.50 28.35
C GLN A 42 26.11 -28.66 28.11
N ARG A 43 25.27 -29.04 27.14
CA ARG A 43 23.98 -28.41 26.85
C ARG A 43 23.02 -28.60 28.03
N ASN A 44 23.01 -29.74 28.68
CA ASN A 44 22.25 -29.98 29.91
C ASN A 44 22.80 -29.15 31.09
N LYS A 45 24.11 -28.92 31.17
CA LYS A 45 24.75 -28.05 32.18
C LYS A 45 24.43 -26.57 31.94
N VAL A 46 24.39 -26.13 30.68
CA VAL A 46 23.96 -24.76 30.31
C VAL A 46 22.46 -24.60 30.50
N THR A 47 21.65 -25.59 30.14
CA THR A 47 20.19 -25.55 30.31
C THR A 47 19.80 -25.57 31.79
N SER A 48 20.49 -26.37 32.62
CA SER A 48 20.32 -26.37 34.08
C SER A 48 20.89 -25.10 34.74
N GLY A 49 21.98 -24.53 34.21
CA GLY A 49 22.48 -23.21 34.59
C GLY A 49 21.47 -22.10 34.29
N ILE A 50 20.86 -22.12 33.09
CA ILE A 50 19.82 -21.17 32.67
C ILE A 50 18.55 -21.35 33.51
N GLN A 51 18.12 -22.58 33.80
CA GLN A 51 17.01 -22.87 34.70
C GLN A 51 17.30 -22.45 36.15
N GLY A 52 18.55 -22.60 36.62
CA GLY A 52 19.02 -22.11 37.91
C GLY A 52 19.04 -20.58 38.00
N THR A 53 19.41 -19.88 36.92
CA THR A 53 19.31 -18.41 36.84
C THR A 53 17.90 -17.90 36.57
N ARG A 54 17.01 -18.65 35.92
CA ARG A 54 15.57 -18.33 35.87
C ARG A 54 14.88 -18.48 37.23
N ARG A 55 15.48 -19.27 38.14
CA ARG A 55 15.13 -19.33 39.56
C ARG A 55 15.82 -18.26 40.42
N LYS A 56 16.66 -17.35 39.86
CA LYS A 56 16.94 -16.09 40.56
C LYS A 56 15.61 -15.35 40.62
N ALA A 57 15.01 -15.45 41.80
CA ALA A 57 13.71 -14.97 42.19
C ALA A 57 13.30 -13.74 41.37
N VAL A 58 12.42 -13.95 40.39
CA VAL A 58 11.51 -12.87 40.00
C VAL A 58 10.86 -12.45 41.31
N ASN A 59 11.24 -11.26 41.79
CA ASN A 59 10.81 -10.79 43.10
C ASN A 59 9.28 -10.73 43.05
N GLN A 60 8.63 -11.69 43.72
CA GLN A 60 7.18 -11.85 43.68
C GLN A 60 6.48 -10.60 44.20
N ASP A 61 7.13 -9.86 45.10
CA ASP A 61 6.63 -8.59 45.61
C ASP A 61 6.64 -7.51 44.52
N VAL A 62 7.67 -7.47 43.67
CA VAL A 62 7.74 -6.55 42.52
C VAL A 62 6.67 -6.90 41.49
N VAL A 63 6.45 -8.19 41.20
CA VAL A 63 5.39 -8.63 40.28
C VAL A 63 4.01 -8.30 40.85
N ALA A 64 3.77 -8.58 42.13
CA ALA A 64 2.51 -8.27 42.80
C ALA A 64 2.26 -6.76 42.91
N ALA A 65 3.30 -5.96 43.14
CA ALA A 65 3.22 -4.50 43.13
C ALA A 65 2.91 -3.95 41.73
N LYS A 66 3.56 -4.48 40.69
CA LYS A 66 3.26 -4.12 39.30
C LYS A 66 1.87 -4.57 38.86
N ALA A 67 1.43 -5.75 39.26
CA ALA A 67 0.06 -6.23 39.00
C ALA A 67 -0.97 -5.30 39.66
N ARG A 68 -0.75 -4.88 40.92
CA ARG A 68 -1.59 -3.87 41.60
C ARG A 68 -1.56 -2.52 40.89
N GLN A 69 -0.39 -2.06 40.44
CA GLN A 69 -0.26 -0.82 39.67
C GLN A 69 -1.04 -0.89 38.35
N VAL A 70 -0.92 -1.99 37.60
CA VAL A 70 -1.68 -2.21 36.35
C VAL A 70 -3.18 -2.26 36.62
N ALA A 71 -3.62 -2.93 37.70
CA ALA A 71 -5.02 -2.97 38.09
C ALA A 71 -5.56 -1.57 38.46
N ALA A 72 -4.80 -0.78 39.22
CA ALA A 72 -5.16 0.58 39.58
C ALA A 72 -5.24 1.51 38.36
N VAL A 73 -4.28 1.41 37.43
CA VAL A 73 -4.30 2.18 36.17
C VAL A 73 -5.49 1.78 35.31
N ARG A 74 -5.82 0.48 35.22
CA ARG A 74 -7.02 0.01 34.51
C ARG A 74 -8.32 0.51 35.14
N ALA A 75 -8.41 0.51 36.47
CA ALA A 75 -9.57 1.04 37.18
C ALA A 75 -9.74 2.55 36.96
N ALA A 76 -8.65 3.32 37.06
CA ALA A 76 -8.64 4.76 36.81
C ALA A 76 -9.02 5.09 35.35
N ALA A 77 -8.48 4.34 34.37
CA ALA A 77 -8.87 4.47 32.97
C ALA A 77 -10.38 4.23 32.78
N GLY A 78 -10.92 3.14 33.34
CA GLY A 78 -12.34 2.83 33.26
C GLY A 78 -13.25 3.86 33.97
N GLU A 79 -12.76 4.59 34.97
CA GLU A 79 -13.50 5.69 35.60
C GLU A 79 -13.49 6.96 34.73
N VAL A 80 -12.34 7.30 34.14
CA VAL A 80 -12.21 8.41 33.19
C VAL A 80 -13.13 8.19 32.00
N ASP A 81 -13.13 6.99 31.43
CA ASP A 81 -13.99 6.62 30.29
C ASP A 81 -15.48 6.76 30.63
N ARG A 82 -15.88 6.33 31.83
CA ARG A 82 -17.27 6.46 32.29
C ARG A 82 -17.67 7.92 32.44
N LYS A 83 -16.83 8.72 33.10
CA LYS A 83 -17.07 10.17 33.27
C LYS A 83 -17.14 10.90 31.93
N LEU A 84 -16.30 10.51 30.97
CA LEU A 84 -16.29 11.07 29.63
C LEU A 84 -17.52 10.66 28.81
N ALA A 85 -17.90 9.38 28.85
CA ALA A 85 -19.14 8.90 28.23
C ALA A 85 -20.38 9.59 28.81
N ASP A 86 -20.43 9.74 30.14
CA ASP A 86 -21.49 10.46 30.84
C ASP A 86 -21.49 11.95 30.47
N TRP A 87 -20.32 12.56 30.32
CA TRP A 87 -20.16 13.95 29.91
C TRP A 87 -20.61 14.19 28.47
N ASN A 88 -20.18 13.36 27.52
CA ASN A 88 -20.61 13.44 26.13
C ASN A 88 -22.12 13.22 25.99
N ARG A 89 -22.70 12.26 26.74
CA ARG A 89 -24.15 12.03 26.77
C ARG A 89 -24.91 13.21 27.36
N ARG A 90 -24.33 13.91 28.35
CA ARG A 90 -24.94 15.09 28.98
C ARG A 90 -24.89 16.30 28.06
N ASP A 91 -23.78 16.48 27.35
CA ASP A 91 -23.45 17.77 26.71
C ASP A 91 -23.63 17.75 25.18
N TYR A 92 -23.84 16.59 24.54
CA TYR A 92 -24.17 16.48 23.12
C TYR A 92 -25.36 15.54 22.88
N PRO A 93 -26.33 15.94 22.02
CA PRO A 93 -27.25 14.97 21.44
C PRO A 93 -26.42 14.01 20.58
N VAL A 94 -26.56 12.71 20.79
CA VAL A 94 -25.82 11.68 20.05
C VAL A 94 -26.77 10.80 19.27
N LEU A 95 -26.36 10.40 18.07
CA LEU A 95 -27.07 9.38 17.32
C LEU A 95 -26.97 8.06 18.07
N MET A 96 -28.11 7.46 18.40
CA MET A 96 -28.17 6.16 19.06
C MET A 96 -28.30 5.08 18.00
N LEU A 97 -27.27 4.26 17.84
CA LEU A 97 -27.29 3.12 16.94
C LEU A 97 -27.74 1.87 17.68
N LYS A 98 -28.55 1.05 17.01
CA LYS A 98 -29.01 -0.23 17.56
C LYS A 98 -28.03 -1.31 17.15
N THR A 99 -27.34 -1.88 18.12
CA THR A 99 -26.51 -3.07 17.92
C THR A 99 -27.37 -4.25 17.46
N PRO A 100 -26.78 -5.27 16.82
CA PRO A 100 -27.49 -6.50 16.48
C PRO A 100 -28.08 -7.24 17.69
N ALA A 101 -27.50 -7.07 18.87
CA ALA A 101 -28.06 -7.55 20.15
C ALA A 101 -29.26 -6.73 20.64
N GLY A 102 -29.63 -5.67 19.93
CA GLY A 102 -30.75 -4.79 20.25
C GLY A 102 -30.42 -3.66 21.24
N GLN A 103 -29.22 -3.64 21.81
CA GLN A 103 -28.75 -2.57 22.69
C GLN A 103 -28.54 -1.28 21.89
N GLN A 104 -29.02 -0.15 22.43
CA GLN A 104 -28.70 1.16 21.88
C GLN A 104 -27.35 1.65 22.41
N VAL A 105 -26.50 2.10 21.51
CA VAL A 105 -25.17 2.59 21.82
C VAL A 105 -24.98 3.95 21.16
N PRO A 106 -24.47 4.95 21.89
CA PRO A 106 -24.18 6.25 21.30
C PRO A 106 -23.08 6.11 20.25
N ALA A 107 -23.30 6.68 19.08
CA ALA A 107 -22.41 6.52 17.93
C ALA A 107 -21.61 7.78 17.62
N PHE A 108 -22.27 8.91 17.38
CA PHE A 108 -21.59 10.19 17.19
C PHE A 108 -22.51 11.39 17.47
N PRO A 109 -21.95 12.56 17.83
CA PRO A 109 -22.72 13.78 18.08
C PRO A 109 -23.54 14.23 16.87
N ILE A 110 -24.77 14.66 17.11
CA ILE A 110 -25.69 15.20 16.11
C ILE A 110 -26.28 16.52 16.58
N ASP A 111 -26.59 17.39 15.63
CA ASP A 111 -27.58 18.45 15.88
C ASP A 111 -28.97 17.81 15.82
N GLU A 112 -29.66 17.76 16.96
CA GLU A 112 -30.96 17.11 17.07
C GLU A 112 -32.03 17.74 16.17
N LYS A 113 -31.99 19.06 15.95
CA LYS A 113 -32.97 19.74 15.09
C LYS A 113 -32.74 19.38 13.63
N VAL A 114 -31.49 19.42 13.19
CA VAL A 114 -31.07 19.05 11.82
C VAL A 114 -31.36 17.58 11.56
N TYR A 115 -31.08 16.72 12.54
CA TYR A 115 -31.35 15.29 12.46
C TYR A 115 -32.85 15.00 12.39
N ARG A 116 -33.67 15.56 13.30
CA ARG A 116 -35.13 15.38 13.29
C ARG A 116 -35.80 15.95 12.04
N ALA A 117 -35.22 17.00 11.44
CA ALA A 117 -35.69 17.56 10.17
C ALA A 117 -35.28 16.71 8.94
N GLY A 118 -34.54 15.61 9.12
CA GLY A 118 -34.01 14.78 8.03
C GLY A 118 -32.86 15.44 7.25
N LEU A 119 -32.46 16.66 7.61
CA LEU A 119 -31.44 17.43 6.90
C LEU A 119 -30.05 16.80 7.01
N LEU A 120 -29.73 16.16 8.15
CA LEU A 120 -28.44 15.49 8.31
C LEU A 120 -28.25 14.39 7.25
N ARG A 121 -29.29 13.60 7.00
CA ARG A 121 -29.27 12.50 6.03
C ARG A 121 -29.10 13.00 4.60
N LEU A 122 -29.66 14.18 4.30
CA LEU A 122 -29.58 14.80 2.99
C LEU A 122 -28.24 15.53 2.76
N GLU A 123 -27.72 16.22 3.78
CA GLU A 123 -26.52 17.05 3.65
C GLU A 123 -25.22 16.28 3.85
N PHE A 124 -25.20 15.31 4.76
CA PHE A 124 -23.96 14.62 5.14
C PHE A 124 -23.26 13.97 3.94
N PRO A 125 -23.93 13.25 3.01
CA PRO A 125 -23.25 12.69 1.84
C PRO A 125 -22.64 13.75 0.91
N ALA A 126 -23.25 14.94 0.82
CA ALA A 126 -22.71 16.04 0.03
C ALA A 126 -21.46 16.63 0.70
N VAL A 127 -21.47 16.80 2.03
CA VAL A 127 -20.31 17.30 2.78
C VAL A 127 -19.19 16.26 2.81
N TYR A 128 -19.50 14.99 3.05
CA TYR A 128 -18.56 13.87 2.97
C TYR A 128 -17.76 13.89 1.67
N ARG A 129 -18.46 13.99 0.53
CA ARG A 129 -17.79 14.00 -0.78
C ARG A 129 -16.95 15.25 -0.99
N ARG A 130 -17.47 16.41 -0.60
CA ARG A 130 -16.74 17.68 -0.69
C ARG A 130 -15.46 17.64 0.13
N GLU A 131 -15.49 17.07 1.33
CA GLU A 131 -14.32 16.93 2.19
C GLU A 131 -13.27 16.01 1.58
N LEU A 132 -13.67 14.84 1.08
CA LEU A 132 -12.74 13.93 0.40
C LEU A 132 -12.13 14.57 -0.85
N GLN A 133 -12.96 15.23 -1.66
CA GLN A 133 -12.48 15.95 -2.85
C GLN A 133 -11.49 17.05 -2.47
N THR A 134 -11.83 17.88 -1.47
CA THR A 134 -10.96 18.97 -1.00
C THR A 134 -9.60 18.43 -0.55
N ARG A 135 -9.58 17.28 0.15
CA ARG A 135 -8.34 16.64 0.61
C ARG A 135 -7.56 16.01 -0.54
N MET A 136 -8.24 15.42 -1.52
CA MET A 136 -7.60 14.89 -2.72
C MET A 136 -6.99 16.03 -3.55
N ASP A 137 -7.69 17.15 -3.73
CA ASP A 137 -7.22 18.33 -4.44
C ASP A 137 -6.01 18.97 -3.75
N ALA A 138 -5.97 18.94 -2.41
CA ALA A 138 -4.83 19.40 -1.62
C ALA A 138 -3.53 18.63 -1.92
N LEU A 139 -3.62 17.39 -2.40
CA LEU A 139 -2.47 16.60 -2.86
C LEU A 139 -1.94 17.05 -4.22
N LYS A 140 -2.60 18.00 -4.87
CA LYS A 140 -2.23 18.53 -6.20
C LYS A 140 -2.00 17.37 -7.18
N PRO A 141 -3.05 16.58 -7.49
CA PRO A 141 -2.95 15.43 -8.37
C PRO A 141 -2.36 15.83 -9.72
N ALA A 142 -1.51 14.98 -10.27
CA ALA A 142 -1.00 15.14 -11.63
C ALA A 142 -2.15 15.08 -12.65
N VAL A 143 -2.25 16.09 -13.50
CA VAL A 143 -3.29 16.17 -14.53
C VAL A 143 -2.89 15.30 -15.71
N LEU A 144 -3.73 14.29 -16.01
CA LEU A 144 -3.56 13.42 -17.16
C LEU A 144 -3.77 14.21 -18.47
N PRO A 145 -2.99 13.94 -19.52
CA PRO A 145 -3.13 14.63 -20.79
C PRO A 145 -4.44 14.25 -21.47
N THR A 146 -5.07 15.20 -22.15
CA THR A 146 -6.27 14.91 -22.94
C THR A 146 -5.92 14.17 -24.23
N VAL A 147 -6.92 13.50 -24.83
CA VAL A 147 -6.77 12.86 -26.16
C VAL A 147 -6.27 13.88 -27.19
N GLU A 148 -6.80 15.10 -27.15
CA GLU A 148 -6.46 16.18 -28.08
C GLU A 148 -5.02 16.67 -27.89
N GLU A 149 -4.59 16.89 -26.64
CA GLU A 149 -3.20 17.28 -26.34
C GLU A 149 -2.21 16.23 -26.85
N ARG A 150 -2.55 14.95 -26.69
CA ARG A 150 -1.74 13.85 -27.17
C ARG A 150 -1.61 13.84 -28.68
N ASP A 151 -2.74 13.88 -29.39
CA ASP A 151 -2.76 13.81 -30.84
C ASP A 151 -2.08 15.04 -31.46
N GLN A 152 -2.22 16.21 -30.83
CA GLN A 152 -1.49 17.42 -31.23
C GLN A 152 0.02 17.27 -31.04
N LEU A 153 0.48 16.73 -29.91
CA LEU A 153 1.91 16.55 -29.68
C LEU A 153 2.50 15.53 -30.65
N ARG A 154 1.79 14.43 -30.94
CA ARG A 154 2.20 13.43 -31.93
C ARG A 154 2.41 14.05 -33.31
N LYS A 155 1.44 14.85 -33.79
CA LYS A 155 1.55 15.57 -35.07
C LYS A 155 2.74 16.54 -35.09
N ASN A 156 2.97 17.25 -33.98
CA ASN A 156 4.09 18.17 -33.85
C ASN A 156 5.44 17.43 -33.92
N GLU A 157 5.60 16.31 -33.22
CA GLU A 157 6.83 15.49 -33.26
C GLU A 157 7.04 14.83 -34.64
N GLU A 158 5.98 14.36 -35.27
CA GLU A 158 6.04 13.78 -36.61
C GLU A 158 6.52 14.82 -37.63
N SER A 159 5.94 16.02 -37.60
CA SER A 159 6.37 17.13 -38.46
C SER A 159 7.83 17.51 -38.24
N LEU A 160 8.29 17.48 -36.98
CA LEU A 160 9.67 17.80 -36.62
C LEU A 160 10.66 16.72 -37.08
N LEU A 161 10.30 15.44 -36.97
CA LEU A 161 11.12 14.34 -37.48
C LEU A 161 11.19 14.34 -39.00
N GLN A 162 10.08 14.62 -39.69
CA GLN A 162 10.07 14.77 -41.15
C GLN A 162 10.97 15.93 -41.61
N LEU A 163 10.93 17.07 -40.92
CA LEU A 163 11.80 18.21 -41.21
C LEU A 163 13.28 17.85 -41.02
N ARG A 164 13.64 17.15 -39.93
CA ARG A 164 15.00 16.68 -39.69
C ARG A 164 15.47 15.69 -40.75
N ALA A 165 14.64 14.71 -41.11
CA ALA A 165 14.95 13.74 -42.15
C ALA A 165 15.19 14.44 -43.50
N LYS A 166 14.38 15.46 -43.83
CA LYS A 166 14.59 16.28 -45.03
C LYS A 166 15.91 17.04 -44.99
N GLN A 167 16.24 17.69 -43.86
CA GLN A 167 17.52 18.39 -43.70
C GLN A 167 18.73 17.45 -43.80
N GLU A 168 18.63 16.24 -43.25
CA GLU A 168 19.67 15.22 -43.36
C GLU A 168 19.84 14.73 -44.80
N ALA A 169 18.74 14.53 -45.52
CA ALA A 169 18.78 14.17 -46.95
C ALA A 169 19.41 15.29 -47.80
N GLU A 170 19.07 16.55 -47.54
CA GLU A 170 19.68 17.72 -48.21
C GLU A 170 21.18 17.82 -47.92
N ARG A 171 21.60 17.61 -46.67
CA ARG A 171 23.02 17.56 -46.29
C ARG A 171 23.75 16.40 -46.95
N ALA A 172 23.14 15.21 -47.00
CA ALA A 172 23.71 14.04 -47.66
C ALA A 172 23.86 14.27 -49.17
N ALA A 173 22.87 14.89 -49.81
CA ALA A 173 22.94 15.25 -51.22
C ALA A 173 24.02 16.33 -51.50
N ALA A 174 24.19 17.30 -50.60
CA ALA A 174 25.23 18.32 -50.72
C ALA A 174 26.66 17.76 -50.49
N THR A 175 26.79 16.68 -49.72
CA THR A 175 28.09 16.05 -49.42
C THR A 175 28.40 14.87 -50.37
N ALA A 176 27.45 14.45 -51.20
CA ALA A 176 27.67 13.41 -52.19
C ALA A 176 28.78 13.87 -53.16
N PRO A 177 29.88 13.11 -53.29
CA PRO A 177 30.97 13.49 -54.17
C PRO A 177 30.41 13.68 -55.58
N ALA A 178 30.75 14.81 -56.21
CA ALA A 178 30.37 15.10 -57.58
C ALA A 178 30.66 13.86 -58.44
N ALA A 179 29.63 13.37 -59.11
CA ALA A 179 29.69 12.13 -59.86
C ALA A 179 30.99 12.09 -60.68
N PRO A 180 31.75 10.98 -60.65
CA PRO A 180 33.01 10.89 -61.37
C PRO A 180 32.76 11.30 -62.82
N VAL A 181 33.47 12.34 -63.26
CA VAL A 181 33.41 12.87 -64.62
C VAL A 181 33.51 11.68 -65.56
N LYS A 182 32.47 11.45 -66.37
CA LYS A 182 32.44 10.35 -67.35
C LYS A 182 33.79 10.31 -68.06
N PRO A 183 34.56 9.20 -67.99
CA PRO A 183 35.76 9.09 -68.80
C PRO A 183 35.37 9.27 -70.26
N THR A 184 36.06 10.20 -70.91
CA THR A 184 35.88 10.53 -72.32
C THR A 184 35.96 9.23 -73.13
N PRO A 185 35.05 8.98 -74.09
CA PRO A 185 35.06 7.74 -74.85
C PRO A 185 36.32 7.68 -75.72
N HIS A 186 37.32 6.91 -75.27
CA HIS A 186 38.40 6.46 -76.15
C HIS A 186 37.87 5.34 -77.06
N ALA A 187 38.22 5.46 -78.33
CA ALA A 187 37.80 4.63 -79.46
C ALA A 187 38.07 3.11 -79.25
N PRO A 188 37.31 2.24 -79.94
CA PRO A 188 37.39 0.79 -79.74
C PRO A 188 38.70 0.21 -80.31
N ALA A 189 39.52 -0.36 -79.43
CA ALA A 189 40.61 -1.25 -79.83
C ALA A 189 40.06 -2.68 -79.97
N TRP A 190 40.17 -3.20 -81.19
CA TRP A 190 39.86 -4.58 -81.52
C TRP A 190 40.87 -5.55 -80.88
N GLY A 191 40.37 -6.62 -80.26
CA GLY A 191 41.10 -7.90 -80.18
C GLY A 191 41.40 -8.41 -78.77
N ALA A 192 40.60 -9.38 -78.31
CA ALA A 192 41.08 -10.63 -77.68
C ALA A 192 39.88 -11.53 -77.32
N PRO A 193 39.88 -12.82 -77.71
CA PRO A 193 38.90 -13.79 -77.24
C PRO A 193 39.44 -14.57 -76.04
N GLY A 194 38.60 -14.74 -75.02
CA GLY A 194 38.74 -15.81 -74.02
C GLY A 194 39.41 -15.41 -72.71
N MET A 195 38.59 -15.06 -71.72
CA MET A 195 38.85 -15.45 -70.33
C MET A 195 37.52 -15.49 -69.56
N GLU A 196 37.42 -16.53 -68.75
CA GLU A 196 36.23 -17.01 -68.06
C GLU A 196 35.61 -15.97 -67.13
N SER A 197 34.29 -15.95 -67.15
CA SER A 197 33.43 -15.15 -66.28
C SER A 197 33.53 -15.61 -64.83
N GLU A 198 34.27 -14.88 -64.00
CA GLU A 198 34.01 -14.86 -62.56
C GLU A 198 32.67 -14.15 -62.31
N PRO A 199 31.79 -14.69 -61.43
CA PRO A 199 30.56 -14.00 -61.05
C PRO A 199 30.94 -12.77 -60.22
N GLY A 200 31.01 -11.63 -60.90
CA GLY A 200 31.20 -10.33 -60.27
C GLY A 200 30.11 -10.07 -59.24
N PHE A 201 30.52 -9.94 -57.98
CA PHE A 201 29.75 -9.26 -56.95
C PHE A 201 29.48 -7.84 -57.44
N GLY A 202 28.35 -7.64 -58.09
CA GLY A 202 27.83 -6.30 -58.36
C GLY A 202 27.72 -5.54 -57.03
N PRO A 203 28.10 -4.25 -56.97
CA PRO A 203 27.85 -3.46 -55.78
C PRO A 203 26.36 -3.53 -55.49
N ALA A 204 26.01 -4.02 -54.29
CA ALA A 204 24.64 -4.06 -53.78
C ALA A 204 24.14 -2.62 -53.62
N ALA A 205 23.77 -2.01 -54.75
CA ALA A 205 23.09 -0.74 -54.83
C ALA A 205 21.67 -0.96 -54.32
N GLY A 206 21.37 -0.34 -53.19
CA GLY A 206 20.03 -0.30 -52.64
C GLY A 206 19.74 -1.42 -51.66
N MET A 207 20.45 -1.46 -50.53
CA MET A 207 19.74 -1.79 -49.30
C MET A 207 18.74 -0.64 -49.07
N PRO A 208 17.42 -0.84 -49.23
CA PRO A 208 16.45 0.17 -48.84
C PRO A 208 16.69 0.43 -47.35
N GLY A 209 17.29 1.59 -47.07
CA GLY A 209 17.57 2.04 -45.73
C GLY A 209 16.31 1.86 -44.92
N VAL A 210 16.44 1.18 -43.78
CA VAL A 210 15.41 0.97 -42.77
C VAL A 210 14.55 2.23 -42.71
N ILE A 211 13.39 2.22 -43.39
CA ILE A 211 12.38 3.27 -43.22
C ILE A 211 11.86 3.00 -41.83
N ARG A 212 12.55 3.53 -40.83
CA ARG A 212 12.01 3.66 -39.48
C ARG A 212 10.68 4.34 -39.68
N ASP A 213 9.63 3.68 -39.22
CA ASP A 213 8.29 4.25 -39.22
C ASP A 213 8.34 5.55 -38.39
N VAL A 214 8.47 6.67 -39.10
CA VAL A 214 8.62 8.02 -38.52
C VAL A 214 7.44 8.32 -37.61
N SER A 215 6.26 7.79 -37.94
CA SER A 215 5.04 7.94 -37.14
C SER A 215 5.14 7.17 -35.83
N ALA A 216 5.63 5.92 -35.86
CA ALA A 216 5.84 5.13 -34.64
C ALA A 216 6.87 5.77 -33.69
N GLU A 217 7.97 6.29 -34.23
CA GLU A 217 8.99 6.98 -33.42
C GLU A 217 8.48 8.34 -32.91
N ALA A 218 7.75 9.10 -33.72
CA ALA A 218 7.09 10.34 -33.30
C ALA A 218 6.13 10.08 -32.14
N ALA A 219 5.31 9.02 -32.24
CA ALA A 219 4.38 8.63 -31.20
C ALA A 219 5.11 8.29 -29.90
N ARG A 220 6.21 7.53 -29.97
CA ARG A 220 7.04 7.19 -28.80
C ARG A 220 7.61 8.43 -28.12
N ILE A 221 8.19 9.36 -28.88
CA ILE A 221 8.76 10.60 -28.36
C ILE A 221 7.67 11.50 -27.76
N ALA A 222 6.52 11.61 -28.42
CA ALA A 222 5.39 12.39 -27.92
C ALA A 222 4.87 11.80 -26.60
N ASP A 223 4.68 10.48 -26.52
CA ASP A 223 4.19 9.82 -25.31
C ASP A 223 5.19 9.98 -24.14
N GLU A 224 6.49 9.88 -24.39
CA GLU A 224 7.55 10.15 -23.40
C GLU A 224 7.52 11.61 -22.90
N LYS A 225 7.38 12.58 -23.82
CA LYS A 225 7.26 14.00 -23.45
C LYS A 225 6.00 14.27 -22.63
N LEU A 226 4.87 13.65 -22.96
CA LEU A 226 3.62 13.78 -22.21
C LEU A 226 3.75 13.16 -20.82
N GLN A 227 4.32 11.97 -20.71
CA GLN A 227 4.61 11.32 -19.44
C GLN A 227 5.42 12.23 -18.49
N ILE A 228 6.50 12.83 -18.99
CA ILE A 228 7.34 13.75 -18.21
C ILE A 228 6.57 15.03 -17.87
N LYS A 229 5.85 15.61 -18.83
CA LYS A 229 5.03 16.82 -18.61
C LYS A 229 3.99 16.59 -17.52
N THR A 230 3.28 15.46 -17.59
CA THR A 230 2.27 15.05 -16.61
C THR A 230 2.89 14.75 -15.25
N ALA A 231 4.03 14.05 -15.19
CA ALA A 231 4.71 13.81 -13.91
C ALA A 231 5.18 15.10 -13.22
N ARG A 232 5.38 16.18 -14.00
CA ARG A 232 5.73 17.52 -13.49
C ARG A 232 4.54 18.40 -13.13
N SER A 233 3.32 18.08 -13.58
CA SER A 233 2.14 18.94 -13.38
C SER A 233 1.52 18.86 -11.98
N GLY A 234 1.85 17.82 -11.21
CA GLY A 234 1.34 17.62 -9.85
C GLY A 234 2.35 16.90 -8.96
N THR A 235 2.00 16.71 -7.68
CA THR A 235 2.91 16.11 -6.69
C THR A 235 2.72 14.60 -6.52
N LEU A 236 1.60 14.07 -7.00
CA LEU A 236 1.14 12.70 -6.78
C LEU A 236 0.22 12.27 -7.93
N TYR A 237 0.28 11.01 -8.35
CA TYR A 237 -0.80 10.38 -9.11
C TYR A 237 -1.89 9.87 -8.16
N VAL A 238 -3.09 10.40 -8.25
CA VAL A 238 -4.27 9.89 -7.52
C VAL A 238 -5.49 10.09 -8.39
N SER A 239 -6.38 9.10 -8.39
CA SER A 239 -7.67 9.17 -9.06
C SER A 239 -8.78 9.00 -8.04
N GLU A 240 -10.00 9.42 -8.39
CA GLU A 240 -11.18 9.18 -7.54
C GLU A 240 -11.36 7.69 -7.23
N ALA A 241 -11.07 6.81 -8.19
CA ALA A 241 -11.15 5.36 -8.00
C ALA A 241 -10.14 4.80 -6.98
N ALA A 242 -9.12 5.57 -6.59
CA ALA A 242 -8.19 5.18 -5.53
C ALA A 242 -8.79 5.37 -4.13
N LEU A 243 -9.89 6.09 -3.98
CA LEU A 243 -10.54 6.31 -2.69
C LEU A 243 -11.74 5.38 -2.53
N ASP A 244 -11.95 4.92 -1.29
CA ASP A 244 -13.14 4.17 -0.92
C ASP A 244 -14.32 5.12 -0.69
N TRP A 245 -15.10 5.39 -1.73
CA TRP A 245 -16.26 6.28 -1.64
C TRP A 245 -17.45 5.56 -1.04
N TYR A 246 -17.62 5.67 0.29
CA TYR A 246 -18.79 5.12 0.97
C TYR A 246 -20.12 5.63 0.37
N PHE A 247 -20.18 6.92 0.02
CA PHE A 247 -21.29 7.49 -0.75
C PHE A 247 -20.87 7.73 -2.21
N PRO A 248 -21.34 6.89 -3.16
CA PRO A 248 -21.03 7.07 -4.58
C PRO A 248 -21.69 8.35 -5.15
N PRO A 249 -21.36 8.75 -6.40
CA PRO A 249 -21.93 9.94 -7.05
C PRO A 249 -23.47 10.00 -7.01
N ARG A 250 -24.12 8.85 -7.13
CA ARG A 250 -25.57 8.69 -6.96
C ARG A 250 -25.85 8.25 -5.53
N VAL A 251 -26.03 9.24 -4.65
CA VAL A 251 -26.30 9.02 -3.24
C VAL A 251 -27.72 8.48 -3.06
N PRO A 252 -27.96 7.50 -2.17
CA PRO A 252 -29.30 7.16 -1.72
C PRO A 252 -30.03 8.41 -1.19
N SER A 253 -31.33 8.54 -1.46
CA SER A 253 -32.11 9.70 -1.01
C SER A 253 -32.30 9.79 0.51
N ASP A 254 -32.11 8.67 1.22
CA ASP A 254 -32.28 8.56 2.68
C ASP A 254 -31.26 7.55 3.24
N PRO A 255 -29.99 7.96 3.46
CA PRO A 255 -29.00 7.09 4.08
C PRO A 255 -29.42 6.75 5.51
N ARG A 256 -29.29 5.49 5.88
CA ARG A 256 -29.58 5.01 7.23
C ARG A 256 -28.54 5.53 8.24
N ASP A 257 -28.89 5.51 9.50
CA ASP A 257 -28.04 5.99 10.59
C ASP A 257 -26.71 5.23 10.70
N ASP A 258 -26.73 3.91 10.46
CA ASP A 258 -25.52 3.08 10.39
C ASP A 258 -24.63 3.43 9.20
N GLN A 259 -25.24 3.83 8.08
CA GLN A 259 -24.52 4.26 6.89
C GLN A 259 -23.82 5.60 7.11
N LEU A 260 -24.51 6.55 7.75
CA LEU A 260 -23.90 7.84 8.13
C LEU A 260 -22.69 7.64 9.05
N TRP A 261 -22.80 6.74 10.02
CA TRP A 261 -21.71 6.42 10.92
C TRP A 261 -20.53 5.77 10.19
N GLN A 262 -20.76 4.75 9.36
CA GLN A 262 -19.70 4.09 8.60
C GLN A 262 -19.01 5.07 7.65
N ALA A 263 -19.76 5.97 7.01
CA ALA A 263 -19.21 7.03 6.17
C ALA A 263 -18.32 7.99 6.97
N GLN A 264 -18.70 8.34 8.20
CA GLN A 264 -17.89 9.19 9.06
C GLN A 264 -16.55 8.53 9.42
N LEU A 265 -16.54 7.23 9.67
CA LEU A 265 -15.33 6.46 9.92
C LEU A 265 -14.43 6.39 8.68
N ASN A 266 -15.05 6.11 7.53
CA ASN A 266 -14.35 6.11 6.25
C ASN A 266 -13.67 7.47 6.03
N LEU A 267 -14.42 8.57 6.25
CA LEU A 267 -13.89 9.93 6.09
C LEU A 267 -12.65 10.15 6.98
N TRP A 268 -12.65 9.72 8.24
CA TRP A 268 -11.48 9.90 9.12
C TRP A 268 -10.26 9.14 8.62
N VAL A 269 -10.41 7.85 8.36
CA VAL A 269 -9.30 7.00 7.91
C VAL A 269 -8.74 7.52 6.58
N THR A 270 -9.61 7.75 5.59
CA THR A 270 -9.19 8.25 4.28
C THR A 270 -8.52 9.61 4.43
N SER A 271 -9.10 10.54 5.21
CA SER A 271 -8.51 11.87 5.45
C SER A 271 -7.11 11.81 6.06
N ASP A 272 -6.89 10.91 7.02
CA ASP A 272 -5.59 10.76 7.65
C ASP A 272 -4.57 10.12 6.72
N ILE A 273 -4.96 9.11 5.94
CA ILE A 273 -4.08 8.52 4.91
C ILE A 273 -3.66 9.58 3.89
N LEU A 274 -4.60 10.39 3.37
CA LEU A 274 -4.27 11.47 2.42
C LEU A 274 -3.31 12.48 3.06
N ALA A 275 -3.56 12.89 4.30
CA ALA A 275 -2.70 13.85 4.97
C ALA A 275 -1.30 13.29 5.30
N VAL A 276 -1.20 12.00 5.64
CA VAL A 276 0.08 11.30 5.84
C VAL A 276 0.88 11.21 4.54
N VAL A 277 0.21 10.95 3.42
CA VAL A 277 0.83 10.96 2.09
C VAL A 277 1.35 12.36 1.75
N ASP A 278 0.55 13.41 1.93
CA ASP A 278 1.00 14.79 1.73
C ASP A 278 2.21 15.12 2.61
N GLU A 279 2.10 14.90 3.92
CA GLU A 279 3.16 15.21 4.88
C GLU A 279 4.47 14.50 4.52
N THR A 280 4.40 13.23 4.13
CA THR A 280 5.57 12.45 3.71
C THR A 280 6.23 13.05 2.46
N ASN A 281 5.42 13.50 1.49
CA ASN A 281 5.90 14.19 0.30
C ASN A 281 6.52 15.56 0.63
N GLN A 282 5.85 16.38 1.44
CA GLN A 282 6.36 17.68 1.88
C GLN A 282 7.71 17.57 2.59
N GLN A 283 7.87 16.56 3.46
CA GLN A 283 9.13 16.30 4.14
C GLN A 283 10.28 15.97 3.17
N VAL A 284 10.01 15.31 2.03
CA VAL A 284 11.03 15.04 0.99
C VAL A 284 11.31 16.28 0.14
N PHE A 285 10.30 17.07 -0.21
CA PHE A 285 10.48 18.31 -0.96
C PHE A 285 11.33 19.33 -0.20
N ARG A 286 11.09 19.50 1.10
CA ARG A 286 11.88 20.39 1.97
C ARG A 286 13.37 20.01 2.03
N VAL A 287 13.68 18.71 2.07
CA VAL A 287 15.07 18.22 2.17
C VAL A 287 15.78 18.26 0.83
N SER A 288 15.10 17.92 -0.27
CA SER A 288 15.73 17.83 -1.59
C SER A 288 15.96 19.19 -2.26
N GLN A 289 15.23 20.24 -1.85
CA GLN A 289 15.21 21.56 -2.52
C GLN A 289 14.87 21.48 -4.02
N ARG A 290 14.30 20.36 -4.47
CA ARG A 290 13.87 20.16 -5.86
C ARG A 290 12.43 20.61 -6.02
N GLU A 291 12.04 20.82 -7.27
CA GLU A 291 10.66 21.11 -7.63
C GLU A 291 9.72 20.01 -7.09
N ALA A 292 8.62 20.45 -6.47
CA ALA A 292 7.60 19.58 -5.91
C ALA A 292 6.76 18.96 -7.03
N ASN A 293 7.15 17.76 -7.45
CA ASN A 293 6.50 17.01 -8.51
C ASN A 293 6.57 15.50 -8.24
N VAL A 294 5.85 14.69 -9.03
CA VAL A 294 5.82 13.24 -8.86
C VAL A 294 7.24 12.64 -8.93
N LEU A 295 8.10 13.13 -9.82
CA LEU A 295 9.46 12.62 -10.00
C LEU A 295 10.30 12.69 -8.71
N ASN A 296 10.06 13.72 -7.88
CA ASN A 296 10.76 13.94 -6.63
C ASN A 296 9.97 13.54 -5.38
N ALA A 297 8.69 13.17 -5.51
CA ALA A 297 7.83 12.79 -4.39
C ALA A 297 8.28 11.49 -3.69
N ALA A 298 7.97 11.35 -2.40
CA ALA A 298 8.15 10.09 -1.68
C ALA A 298 7.14 9.04 -2.13
N VAL A 299 5.87 9.41 -2.09
CA VAL A 299 4.74 8.62 -2.58
C VAL A 299 4.39 9.12 -3.97
N LYS A 300 4.59 8.26 -4.97
CA LYS A 300 4.39 8.59 -6.38
C LYS A 300 2.93 8.47 -6.80
N ARG A 301 2.25 7.44 -6.30
CA ARG A 301 0.85 7.15 -6.62
C ARG A 301 0.12 6.59 -5.40
N LEU A 302 -1.11 7.01 -5.20
CA LEU A 302 -2.08 6.32 -4.35
C LEU A 302 -2.92 5.42 -5.26
N VAL A 303 -2.82 4.11 -5.05
CA VAL A 303 -3.48 3.09 -5.90
C VAL A 303 -4.86 2.79 -5.38
N SER A 304 -4.99 2.55 -4.07
CA SER A 304 -6.26 2.26 -3.43
C SER A 304 -6.23 2.56 -1.94
N VAL A 305 -7.38 2.90 -1.39
CA VAL A 305 -7.74 2.87 0.02
C VAL A 305 -8.95 1.95 0.12
N ASP A 306 -8.95 1.05 1.09
CA ASP A 306 -9.95 0.01 1.30
C ASP A 306 -10.20 -0.10 2.80
N ILE A 307 -11.43 0.18 3.23
CA ILE A 307 -11.82 0.21 4.64
C ILE A 307 -12.82 -0.92 4.86
N ASP A 308 -12.60 -1.74 5.89
CA ASP A 308 -13.45 -2.91 6.14
C ASP A 308 -14.88 -2.47 6.49
N GLU A 309 -15.78 -2.52 5.51
CA GLU A 309 -17.20 -2.13 5.67
C GLU A 309 -17.96 -3.06 6.60
N ARG A 310 -17.43 -4.27 6.87
CA ARG A 310 -18.04 -5.26 7.78
C ARG A 310 -17.84 -4.91 9.25
N TYR A 311 -17.54 -3.65 9.53
CA TYR A 311 -17.31 -3.15 10.87
C TYR A 311 -18.60 -3.04 11.68
N TYR A 312 -19.70 -2.54 11.09
CA TYR A 312 -21.00 -2.43 11.78
C TYR A 312 -21.82 -3.73 11.76
N THR A 313 -21.75 -4.50 10.68
CA THR A 313 -22.73 -5.58 10.42
C THR A 313 -22.41 -6.90 11.13
N GLY A 314 -21.27 -7.00 11.84
CA GLY A 314 -20.83 -8.22 12.54
C GLY A 314 -20.63 -9.45 11.64
N GLY A 315 -20.74 -9.30 10.32
CA GLY A 315 -20.54 -10.36 9.33
C GLY A 315 -19.09 -10.57 8.92
N GLY A 316 -18.14 -10.00 9.67
CA GLY A 316 -16.72 -10.27 9.43
C GLY A 316 -16.40 -11.70 9.81
N GLU A 317 -15.84 -12.48 8.88
CA GLU A 317 -15.08 -13.67 9.24
C GLU A 317 -14.14 -13.26 10.37
N SER A 318 -14.30 -13.86 11.54
CA SER A 318 -13.30 -13.78 12.57
C SER A 318 -12.02 -14.25 11.89
N VAL A 319 -11.06 -13.33 11.67
CA VAL A 319 -9.72 -13.71 11.23
C VAL A 319 -9.17 -14.54 12.37
N ARG A 320 -9.47 -15.84 12.35
CA ARG A 320 -8.77 -16.85 13.10
C ARG A 320 -7.35 -16.69 12.62
N THR A 321 -6.52 -16.04 13.43
CA THR A 321 -5.08 -16.04 13.28
C THR A 321 -4.73 -17.48 12.95
N ALA A 322 -4.24 -17.71 11.74
CA ALA A 322 -3.84 -19.02 11.28
C ALA A 322 -2.65 -19.44 12.15
N GLY A 323 -2.93 -19.98 13.33
CA GLY A 323 -2.06 -20.96 13.93
C GLY A 323 -2.01 -22.07 12.90
N THR A 324 -0.85 -22.19 12.26
CA THR A 324 -0.52 -23.17 11.25
C THR A 324 -1.07 -24.51 11.72
N ALA A 325 -2.20 -24.93 11.14
CA ALA A 325 -2.71 -26.27 11.36
C ALA A 325 -1.64 -27.20 10.81
N ALA A 326 -1.00 -27.96 11.70
CA ALA A 326 -0.08 -29.01 11.32
C ALA A 326 -0.77 -29.88 10.26
N PRO A 327 -0.09 -30.23 9.15
CA PRO A 327 -0.69 -31.03 8.10
C PRO A 327 -1.22 -32.33 8.69
N ALA A 328 -2.47 -32.63 8.35
CA ALA A 328 -3.15 -33.87 8.73
C ALA A 328 -2.27 -35.07 8.33
N ALA A 329 -1.74 -35.77 9.33
CA ALA A 329 -1.05 -37.03 9.12
C ALA A 329 -2.06 -38.05 8.58
N ALA A 330 -1.66 -38.72 7.49
CA ALA A 330 -2.36 -39.86 6.93
C ALA A 330 -2.55 -40.97 7.99
N PRO A 331 -3.59 -41.81 7.89
CA PRO A 331 -3.86 -42.85 8.86
C PRO A 331 -2.79 -43.93 8.79
N VAL A 332 -1.89 -43.94 9.76
CA VAL A 332 -1.00 -45.06 10.03
C VAL A 332 -1.73 -45.99 10.99
N THR A 333 -2.15 -47.14 10.49
CA THR A 333 -2.62 -48.28 11.28
C THR A 333 -1.45 -48.89 12.03
N VAL A 334 -1.42 -48.77 13.36
CA VAL A 334 -0.54 -49.57 14.23
C VAL A 334 -1.34 -50.15 15.39
N PHE A 335 -1.28 -51.47 15.47
CA PHE A 335 -1.78 -52.34 16.53
C PHE A 335 -0.94 -52.19 17.83
N GLY A 336 -1.59 -51.76 18.93
CA GLY A 336 -1.31 -52.07 20.36
C GLY A 336 0.10 -51.90 20.97
N PRO A 337 0.27 -52.19 22.29
CA PRO A 337 -0.51 -51.78 23.45
C PRO A 337 0.23 -50.72 24.31
N SER A 338 -0.52 -50.10 25.23
CA SER A 338 -0.05 -49.17 26.27
C SER A 338 1.18 -49.68 27.04
N PRO A 339 2.12 -48.78 27.44
CA PRO A 339 2.19 -48.45 28.87
C PRO A 339 2.50 -46.96 29.16
N THR A 340 1.71 -46.44 30.10
CA THR A 340 2.08 -45.62 31.27
C THR A 340 3.50 -45.03 31.33
N GLY A 341 3.59 -43.69 31.37
CA GLY A 341 4.81 -42.98 31.77
C GLY A 341 4.73 -41.48 31.48
N GLY A 342 4.22 -40.70 32.44
CA GLY A 342 4.08 -39.25 32.29
C GLY A 342 5.40 -38.49 32.35
N TYR A 343 5.51 -37.42 31.57
CA TYR A 343 6.38 -36.27 31.83
C TYR A 343 5.81 -35.00 31.18
N GLY A 344 5.53 -34.01 32.03
CA GLY A 344 5.77 -32.58 31.80
C GLY A 344 5.07 -31.88 30.63
N GLY A 345 3.76 -31.63 30.74
CA GLY A 345 3.11 -30.60 29.94
C GLY A 345 3.50 -29.20 30.43
N GLU A 346 4.18 -28.42 29.59
CA GLU A 346 4.34 -26.98 29.77
C GLU A 346 2.96 -26.32 29.82
N THR A 347 2.63 -25.76 30.98
CA THR A 347 1.46 -24.91 31.16
C THR A 347 1.64 -23.65 30.32
N SER A 348 1.03 -23.66 29.14
CA SER A 348 0.69 -22.45 28.41
C SER A 348 -0.06 -21.51 29.36
N TYR A 349 0.52 -20.35 29.64
CA TYR A 349 -0.14 -19.22 30.32
C TYR A 349 -1.16 -18.58 29.35
N GLY A 350 -2.15 -19.36 28.93
CA GLY A 350 -3.42 -18.83 28.43
C GLY A 350 -4.31 -18.52 29.64
N PRO A 351 -5.05 -17.39 29.66
CA PRO A 351 -6.00 -17.12 30.73
C PRO A 351 -6.96 -18.31 30.85
N THR A 352 -6.93 -18.96 32.02
CA THR A 352 -7.84 -20.02 32.38
C THR A 352 -9.26 -19.48 32.28
N ALA A 353 -10.16 -20.25 31.65
CA ALA A 353 -11.56 -19.93 31.48
C ALA A 353 -12.26 -19.74 32.83
N GLY A 354 -12.13 -18.54 33.40
CA GLY A 354 -13.09 -18.03 34.36
C GLY A 354 -14.39 -17.80 33.61
N THR A 355 -15.49 -18.31 34.17
CA THR A 355 -16.89 -18.04 33.80
C THR A 355 -17.02 -16.82 32.89
N ALA A 356 -17.19 -17.08 31.60
CA ALA A 356 -17.33 -16.06 30.58
C ALA A 356 -18.62 -15.28 30.85
N ALA A 357 -18.51 -14.17 31.58
CA ALA A 357 -19.40 -13.07 31.34
C ALA A 357 -19.24 -12.76 29.85
N ASP A 358 -20.33 -12.85 29.09
CA ASP A 358 -20.31 -12.57 27.65
C ASP A 358 -19.52 -11.27 27.46
N PRO A 359 -18.44 -11.28 26.66
CA PRO A 359 -17.64 -10.09 26.46
C PRO A 359 -18.59 -8.97 26.02
N PRO A 360 -18.53 -7.77 26.63
CA PRO A 360 -19.44 -6.70 26.30
C PRO A 360 -19.39 -6.49 24.80
N VAL A 361 -20.52 -6.76 24.17
CA VAL A 361 -20.66 -6.73 22.73
C VAL A 361 -20.61 -5.24 22.34
N GLY A 362 -19.44 -4.79 21.89
CA GLY A 362 -19.26 -3.44 21.36
C GLY A 362 -20.16 -3.21 20.15
N LEU A 363 -20.24 -1.94 19.71
CA LEU A 363 -21.06 -1.53 18.55
C LEU A 363 -20.81 -2.39 17.30
N THR A 364 -19.60 -2.96 17.22
CA THR A 364 -19.05 -3.69 16.08
C THR A 364 -19.16 -5.21 16.18
N LEU A 365 -19.75 -5.73 17.26
CA LEU A 365 -19.83 -7.17 17.56
C LEU A 365 -18.47 -7.91 17.60
N ARG A 366 -17.34 -7.20 17.50
CA ARG A 366 -16.02 -7.82 17.57
C ARG A 366 -15.64 -8.04 19.03
N VAL A 367 -14.78 -9.03 19.27
CA VAL A 367 -14.09 -9.17 20.57
C VAL A 367 -13.04 -8.06 20.63
N CYS A 368 -13.50 -6.84 20.85
CA CYS A 368 -12.67 -5.67 21.07
C CYS A 368 -12.45 -5.48 22.58
N ASN A 369 -11.37 -4.78 22.93
CA ASN A 369 -11.17 -4.36 24.30
C ASN A 369 -12.35 -3.44 24.69
N PRO A 370 -12.96 -3.57 25.89
CA PRO A 370 -14.00 -2.66 26.35
C PRO A 370 -13.68 -1.16 26.20
N LEU A 371 -12.39 -0.81 26.12
CA LEU A 371 -11.89 0.56 26.01
C LEU A 371 -11.66 1.04 24.57
N ARG A 372 -11.53 0.13 23.60
CA ARG A 372 -11.14 0.49 22.22
C ARG A 372 -11.87 -0.34 21.19
N ASP A 373 -12.43 0.34 20.21
CA ASP A 373 -12.90 -0.25 18.98
C ASP A 373 -11.80 -0.20 17.90
N ILE A 374 -11.76 -1.19 17.02
CA ILE A 374 -10.65 -1.39 16.07
C ILE A 374 -11.16 -1.43 14.64
N LEU A 375 -10.93 -0.36 13.89
CA LEU A 375 -11.28 -0.29 12.48
C LEU A 375 -10.09 -0.71 11.61
N HIS A 376 -10.21 -1.80 10.86
CA HIS A 376 -9.19 -2.21 9.91
C HIS A 376 -9.32 -1.50 8.59
N TYR A 377 -8.17 -1.17 8.01
CA TYR A 377 -8.09 -0.60 6.68
C TYR A 377 -6.83 -1.09 5.99
N ARG A 378 -6.80 -0.91 4.68
CA ARG A 378 -5.68 -1.22 3.81
C ARG A 378 -5.55 -0.11 2.79
N PHE A 379 -4.34 0.34 2.54
CA PHE A 379 -4.09 1.25 1.42
C PHE A 379 -2.84 0.83 0.67
N THR A 380 -2.84 1.07 -0.64
CA THR A 380 -1.77 0.71 -1.54
C THR A 380 -1.20 1.95 -2.20
N VAL A 381 0.12 2.10 -2.13
CA VAL A 381 0.87 3.20 -2.73
C VAL A 381 1.98 2.66 -3.64
N ILE A 382 2.41 3.47 -4.60
CA ILE A 382 3.65 3.23 -5.35
C ILE A 382 4.69 4.22 -4.87
N MET A 383 5.82 3.71 -4.37
CA MET A 383 6.88 4.53 -3.78
C MET A 383 8.25 3.85 -3.83
N PRO A 384 9.36 4.62 -3.77
CA PRO A 384 10.67 4.07 -3.46
C PRO A 384 10.70 3.55 -2.01
N THR A 385 11.20 2.34 -1.79
CA THR A 385 11.20 1.67 -0.47
C THR A 385 11.96 2.43 0.61
N ARG A 386 12.98 3.21 0.25
CA ARG A 386 13.74 4.06 1.18
C ARG A 386 12.87 5.08 1.94
N HIS A 387 11.70 5.44 1.40
CA HIS A 387 10.77 6.39 2.04
C HIS A 387 9.70 5.70 2.89
N LEU A 388 9.62 4.37 2.87
CA LEU A 388 8.60 3.61 3.59
C LEU A 388 8.65 3.85 5.11
N PRO A 389 9.81 3.81 5.81
CA PRO A 389 9.83 4.04 7.25
C PRO A 389 9.25 5.39 7.67
N ARG A 390 9.45 6.43 6.85
CA ARG A 390 8.90 7.78 7.09
C ARG A 390 7.39 7.81 6.93
N LEU A 391 6.86 7.12 5.92
CA LEU A 391 5.41 7.01 5.72
C LEU A 391 4.75 6.32 6.91
N LEU A 392 5.34 5.23 7.41
CA LEU A 392 4.82 4.49 8.57
C LEU A 392 4.89 5.31 9.86
N ASP A 393 6.02 6.01 10.10
CA ASP A 393 6.18 6.89 11.25
C ASP A 393 5.16 8.05 11.25
N ASN A 394 4.94 8.70 10.10
CA ASN A 394 3.92 9.73 9.96
C ASN A 394 2.50 9.18 10.18
N LEU A 395 2.23 7.94 9.75
CA LEU A 395 0.95 7.28 9.97
C LEU A 395 0.70 7.00 11.46
N GLU A 396 1.65 6.38 12.15
CA GLU A 396 1.52 6.00 13.56
C GLU A 396 1.48 7.20 14.51
N LYS A 397 2.12 8.32 14.14
CA LYS A 397 2.00 9.60 14.85
C LYS A 397 0.61 10.22 14.73
N ARG A 398 -0.19 9.78 13.77
CA ARG A 398 -1.52 10.31 13.51
C ARG A 398 -2.56 9.39 14.16
N ASN A 399 -3.45 9.98 14.94
CA ASN A 399 -4.71 9.38 15.40
C ASN A 399 -4.70 7.88 15.75
N LEU A 400 -3.85 7.43 16.69
CA LEU A 400 -3.80 6.04 17.17
C LEU A 400 -3.85 4.97 16.06
N HIS A 401 -3.29 5.27 14.89
CA HIS A 401 -3.12 4.28 13.84
C HIS A 401 -1.99 3.31 14.25
N THR A 402 -2.20 2.02 14.00
CA THR A 402 -1.16 0.99 14.20
C THR A 402 -1.01 0.20 12.91
N VAL A 403 0.23 0.00 12.46
CA VAL A 403 0.53 -0.81 11.27
C VAL A 403 0.53 -2.29 11.66
N ARG A 404 -0.29 -3.11 10.98
CA ARG A 404 -0.38 -4.55 11.24
C ARG A 404 0.55 -5.35 10.36
N TYR A 405 0.54 -5.07 9.06
CA TYR A 405 1.43 -5.70 8.10
C TYR A 405 1.70 -4.77 6.93
N VAL A 406 2.86 -4.96 6.31
CA VAL A 406 3.26 -4.27 5.07
C VAL A 406 3.63 -5.32 4.04
N SER A 407 2.99 -5.26 2.89
CA SER A 407 3.30 -6.09 1.72
C SER A 407 3.99 -5.24 0.68
N ILE A 408 5.11 -5.74 0.14
CA ILE A 408 5.88 -5.06 -0.90
C ILE A 408 5.91 -5.97 -2.12
N GLN A 409 5.46 -5.45 -3.24
CA GLN A 409 5.36 -6.18 -4.50
C GLN A 409 6.03 -5.38 -5.61
N ALA A 410 6.61 -6.08 -6.58
CA ALA A 410 6.95 -5.45 -7.85
C ALA A 410 5.66 -4.87 -8.46
N ILE A 411 5.76 -3.67 -9.05
CA ILE A 411 4.64 -3.12 -9.79
C ILE A 411 4.32 -4.12 -10.90
N PRO A 412 3.10 -4.68 -10.96
CA PRO A 412 2.72 -5.59 -12.01
C PRO A 412 3.12 -4.94 -13.33
N THR A 413 3.94 -5.63 -14.12
CA THR A 413 4.29 -5.17 -15.47
C THR A 413 3.11 -5.40 -16.41
N GLU A 414 1.88 -5.22 -15.89
CA GLU A 414 0.63 -5.39 -16.59
C GLU A 414 0.67 -4.45 -17.79
N THR A 415 0.95 -5.08 -18.92
CA THR A 415 0.65 -4.62 -20.26
C THR A 415 1.34 -3.33 -20.67
N ARG A 416 2.67 -3.26 -20.51
CA ARG A 416 3.54 -2.58 -21.49
C ARG A 416 3.51 -3.27 -22.88
N GLN A 417 2.62 -4.24 -23.09
CA GLN A 417 2.40 -4.89 -24.37
C GLN A 417 1.65 -3.92 -25.28
N SER A 418 2.43 -3.33 -26.19
CA SER A 418 2.09 -2.93 -27.55
C SER A 418 0.65 -3.23 -27.98
N GLY A 419 -0.29 -2.38 -27.57
CA GLY A 419 -1.63 -2.32 -28.16
C GLY A 419 -1.58 -1.58 -29.49
N VAL A 420 -0.88 -2.13 -30.49
CA VAL A 420 -1.25 -1.86 -31.89
C VAL A 420 -2.48 -2.72 -32.16
N ALA A 421 -3.61 -2.33 -31.59
CA ALA A 421 -4.89 -2.88 -32.00
C ALA A 421 -5.18 -2.35 -33.39
N ALA A 422 -4.93 -3.18 -34.41
CA ALA A 422 -5.31 -2.92 -35.78
C ALA A 422 -6.84 -2.88 -35.88
N GLY A 423 -7.45 -1.72 -35.63
CA GLY A 423 -8.91 -1.61 -35.69
C GLY A 423 -9.50 -0.33 -35.13
N GLY A 424 -9.26 0.81 -35.80
CA GLY A 424 -10.18 1.94 -36.06
C GLY A 424 -10.95 2.66 -34.94
N ALA A 425 -11.07 2.14 -33.72
CA ALA A 425 -11.77 2.80 -32.62
C ALA A 425 -10.74 3.28 -31.60
N ALA A 426 -10.82 4.55 -31.21
CA ALA A 426 -9.98 5.12 -30.16
C ALA A 426 -10.25 4.35 -28.86
N ALA A 427 -9.35 3.44 -28.51
CA ALA A 427 -9.42 2.72 -27.24
C ALA A 427 -9.41 3.74 -26.09
N PRO A 428 -10.17 3.50 -25.01
CA PRO A 428 -10.12 4.35 -23.83
C PRO A 428 -8.67 4.48 -23.38
N ILE A 429 -8.25 5.72 -23.08
CA ILE A 429 -6.91 5.98 -22.58
C ILE A 429 -6.72 5.17 -21.30
N ASP A 430 -5.83 4.18 -21.33
CA ASP A 430 -5.38 3.54 -20.11
C ASP A 430 -4.53 4.56 -19.32
N PRO A 431 -5.01 5.05 -18.16
CA PRO A 431 -4.27 6.01 -17.34
C PRO A 431 -2.90 5.46 -16.93
N ALA A 432 -2.76 4.12 -16.85
CA ALA A 432 -1.52 3.47 -16.47
C ALA A 432 -0.36 3.77 -17.45
N LEU A 433 -0.67 4.01 -18.73
CA LEU A 433 0.33 4.34 -19.75
C LEU A 433 1.03 5.69 -19.53
N TYR A 434 0.47 6.59 -18.70
CA TYR A 434 1.04 7.92 -18.47
C TYR A 434 1.73 8.08 -17.12
N HIS A 435 1.78 7.02 -16.31
CA HIS A 435 2.47 7.08 -15.04
C HIS A 435 3.99 6.97 -15.27
N TYR A 436 4.70 8.07 -15.02
CA TYR A 436 6.16 8.11 -15.05
C TYR A 436 6.70 8.50 -13.68
N TYR A 437 7.45 7.59 -13.07
CA TYR A 437 7.89 7.70 -11.67
C TYR A 437 9.33 8.22 -11.51
N GLY A 438 10.01 8.52 -12.61
CA GLY A 438 11.42 8.94 -12.63
C GLY A 438 12.40 7.75 -12.66
N ALA A 439 13.67 8.04 -12.39
CA ALA A 439 14.75 7.05 -12.42
C ALA A 439 14.83 6.18 -11.14
N ASP A 440 14.14 6.60 -10.06
CA ASP A 440 14.14 5.87 -8.81
C ASP A 440 13.34 4.57 -8.94
N PRO A 441 13.87 3.42 -8.46
CA PRO A 441 13.11 2.19 -8.44
C PRO A 441 11.93 2.34 -7.47
N VAL A 442 10.75 1.99 -7.95
CA VAL A 442 9.50 2.08 -7.20
C VAL A 442 8.87 0.70 -7.08
N LEU A 443 8.24 0.45 -5.94
CA LEU A 443 7.50 -0.78 -5.67
C LEU A 443 6.07 -0.43 -5.25
N GLN A 444 5.17 -1.38 -5.46
CA GLN A 444 3.82 -1.31 -4.92
C GLN A 444 3.88 -1.76 -3.46
N VAL A 445 3.51 -0.86 -2.55
CA VAL A 445 3.50 -1.10 -1.11
C VAL A 445 2.06 -1.06 -0.62
N THR A 446 1.58 -2.16 -0.09
CA THR A 446 0.28 -2.26 0.56
C THR A 446 0.49 -2.27 2.07
N VAL A 447 -0.04 -1.25 2.75
CA VAL A 447 -0.03 -1.12 4.20
C VAL A 447 -1.41 -1.51 4.71
N ALA A 448 -1.47 -2.51 5.58
CA ALA A 448 -2.68 -2.79 6.35
C ALA A 448 -2.49 -2.28 7.76
N GLY A 449 -3.41 -1.41 8.16
CA GLY A 449 -3.41 -0.79 9.45
C GLY A 449 -4.70 -1.04 10.21
N GLU A 450 -4.70 -0.57 11.43
CA GLU A 450 -5.88 -0.42 12.24
C GLU A 450 -5.93 0.98 12.83
N LEU A 451 -7.12 1.55 12.89
CA LEU A 451 -7.41 2.77 13.62
C LEU A 451 -8.05 2.34 14.94
N GLN A 452 -7.40 2.68 16.05
CA GLN A 452 -7.93 2.41 17.38
C GLN A 452 -8.77 3.61 17.82
N LEU A 453 -10.07 3.39 17.93
CA LEU A 453 -11.03 4.37 18.38
C LEU A 453 -11.33 4.09 19.85
N LEU A 454 -11.36 5.10 20.69
CA LEU A 454 -11.87 4.90 22.05
C LEU A 454 -13.35 4.50 21.95
N THR A 455 -13.80 3.53 22.75
CA THR A 455 -15.22 3.08 22.75
C THR A 455 -16.19 4.16 23.20
N ALA A 456 -15.70 5.20 23.86
CA ALA A 456 -16.42 6.44 24.14
C ALA A 456 -16.61 7.34 22.90
N TRP A 457 -16.04 6.95 21.75
CA TRP A 457 -16.02 7.71 20.49
C TRP A 457 -15.54 9.14 20.72
N GLU A 458 -14.25 9.31 21.02
CA GLU A 458 -13.62 10.61 21.19
C GLU A 458 -12.45 10.80 20.20
N ARG A 459 -12.48 11.89 19.44
CA ARG A 459 -11.30 12.66 19.05
C ARG A 459 -11.45 13.97 19.78
N GLY A 460 -10.47 14.29 20.61
CA GLY A 460 -10.33 15.60 21.19
C GLY A 460 -9.84 15.54 22.61
N THR A 461 -9.00 16.50 22.99
CA THR A 461 -8.53 16.62 24.37
C THR A 461 -9.23 17.82 24.96
N TRP A 462 -10.08 17.61 25.96
CA TRP A 462 -10.64 18.72 26.73
C TRP A 462 -9.53 19.32 27.58
N ASP A 463 -9.18 20.59 27.34
CA ASP A 463 -8.27 21.33 28.20
C ASP A 463 -9.07 21.84 29.40
N ALA A 464 -8.89 21.15 30.53
CA ALA A 464 -9.57 21.49 31.77
C ALA A 464 -9.16 22.86 32.32
N GLN A 465 -7.96 23.36 32.00
CA GLN A 465 -7.50 24.68 32.42
C GLN A 465 -8.11 25.79 31.54
N ALA A 466 -8.22 25.55 30.23
CA ALA A 466 -8.82 26.49 29.31
C ALA A 466 -10.36 26.42 29.26
N ASN A 467 -10.97 25.38 29.86
CA ASN A 467 -12.40 25.09 29.77
C ASN A 467 -12.89 25.08 28.30
N ALA A 468 -12.03 24.55 27.43
CA ALA A 468 -12.22 24.52 25.99
C ALA A 468 -11.60 23.24 25.42
N TRP A 469 -12.05 22.84 24.23
CA TRP A 469 -11.38 21.77 23.49
C TRP A 469 -10.02 22.23 23.00
N SER A 470 -9.04 21.32 23.05
CA SER A 470 -7.72 21.55 22.47
C SER A 470 -7.86 21.96 21.00
N LYS A 471 -7.17 23.05 20.63
CA LYS A 471 -7.12 23.51 19.24
C LYS A 471 -6.51 22.46 18.31
N ASP A 472 -5.61 21.65 18.85
CA ASP A 472 -4.90 20.61 18.12
C ASP A 472 -5.76 19.33 17.97
N TYR A 473 -6.73 19.14 18.86
CA TYR A 473 -7.60 17.96 18.91
C TYR A 473 -9.06 18.38 19.24
N PRO A 474 -9.86 18.82 18.25
CA PRO A 474 -11.28 19.17 18.42
C PRO A 474 -12.23 17.94 18.34
N PRO A 475 -13.49 18.05 18.83
CA PRO A 475 -14.50 16.99 18.80
C PRO A 475 -14.87 16.50 17.39
N LEU A 476 -15.36 15.25 17.32
CA LEU A 476 -15.46 14.35 16.15
C LEU A 476 -16.32 14.75 14.94
N MET A 477 -17.01 15.89 14.94
CA MET A 477 -17.64 16.31 13.70
C MET A 477 -16.57 16.95 12.82
N PRO A 478 -16.40 16.57 11.53
CA PRO A 478 -15.49 17.27 10.64
C PRO A 478 -15.81 18.75 10.73
N LYS A 479 -14.82 19.59 11.06
CA LYS A 479 -15.03 21.03 11.27
C LYS A 479 -15.83 21.65 10.12
N ALA A 480 -15.63 21.18 8.89
CA ALA A 480 -16.38 21.61 7.73
C ALA A 480 -17.89 21.30 7.75
N VAL A 481 -18.31 20.18 8.35
CA VAL A 481 -19.73 19.89 8.60
C VAL A 481 -20.26 20.88 9.62
N LEU A 482 -19.54 21.12 10.72
CA LEU A 482 -19.90 22.13 11.72
C LEU A 482 -19.96 23.54 11.12
N ASP A 483 -19.01 23.90 10.26
CA ASP A 483 -18.93 25.20 9.60
C ASP A 483 -20.05 25.37 8.55
N SER A 484 -20.39 24.32 7.80
CA SER A 484 -21.55 24.28 6.90
C SER A 484 -22.86 24.44 7.67
N LEU A 485 -22.96 23.78 8.82
CA LEU A 485 -24.10 23.90 9.72
C LEU A 485 -24.16 25.31 10.33
N ARG A 486 -23.04 25.91 10.73
CA ARG A 486 -22.95 27.30 11.23
C ARG A 486 -23.51 28.30 10.23
N GLN A 487 -23.22 28.13 8.94
CA GLN A 487 -23.75 29.00 7.88
C GLN A 487 -25.28 28.95 7.77
N ARG A 488 -25.91 27.85 8.18
CA ARG A 488 -27.37 27.64 8.08
C ARG A 488 -28.10 27.78 9.41
N LEU A 489 -27.44 27.49 10.52
CA LEU A 489 -27.94 27.46 11.89
C LEU A 489 -26.83 27.97 12.82
N ALA A 490 -26.83 29.27 13.10
CA ALA A 490 -25.85 29.89 14.00
C ALA A 490 -25.85 29.27 15.42
N SER A 491 -26.96 28.63 15.82
CA SER A 491 -27.10 27.93 17.11
C SER A 491 -26.52 26.51 17.15
N ALA A 492 -26.02 25.99 16.01
CA ALA A 492 -25.36 24.68 15.95
C ALA A 492 -23.94 24.70 16.55
N MET A 493 -23.39 25.89 16.83
CA MET A 493 -22.09 26.08 17.49
C MET A 493 -22.27 26.65 18.90
N ARG A 494 -21.32 26.36 19.80
CA ARG A 494 -21.33 26.92 21.16
C ARG A 494 -20.95 28.40 21.10
N ASN A 495 -21.42 29.21 22.06
CA ASN A 495 -20.95 30.58 22.26
C ASN A 495 -19.41 30.69 22.43
N ASN A 496 -18.75 29.60 22.84
CA ASN A 496 -17.29 29.54 23.01
C ASN A 496 -16.55 29.26 21.69
N ASP A 497 -17.20 28.69 20.68
CA ASP A 497 -16.57 28.40 19.38
C ASP A 497 -16.44 29.66 18.51
N ASP A 498 -17.27 30.68 18.77
CA ASP A 498 -17.23 31.99 18.11
C ASP A 498 -16.05 32.87 18.58
N SER A 499 -15.40 32.51 19.68
CA SER A 499 -14.37 33.35 20.33
C SER A 499 -12.95 33.15 19.81
N GLN A 500 -12.75 32.34 18.77
CA GLN A 500 -11.41 32.10 18.22
C GLN A 500 -11.14 32.91 16.94
N PRO A 501 -10.00 33.66 16.87
CA PRO A 501 -9.58 34.30 15.64
C PRO A 501 -9.27 33.26 14.55
N ARG A 502 -9.63 33.60 13.31
CA ARG A 502 -9.59 32.75 12.12
C ARG A 502 -8.21 32.22 11.77
#